data_AF-A0A1G9VEX0-F1
#
_entry.id   AF-A0A1G9VEX0-F1
#
_cell.length_a   1.000
_cell.length_b   1.000
_cell.length_c   1.000
_cell.angle_alpha   90.00
_cell.angle_beta   90.00
_cell.angle_gamma   90.00
#
_symmetry.space_group_name_H-M   'P 1'
#
loop_
_entity.id
_entity.type
_entity.pdbx_description
1 polymer ?
#
loop_
_entity_poly.entity_id
_entity_poly.type
_entity_poly.pdbx_seq_one_letter_code
_entity_poly.pdbx_strand_id
1 'polypeptide(L)'
;MVIMADDVDPPAGPEDDPRNEPAPFGLVVLLTAASAVVVMALEVFLSDPPGLRFLLFGPVALVAFEVITHEVWWQRWWGAIPGAVAGLGLYFEGRAALSDLIGAAWAHPVAYVAAWTLFAVVFAVCSRYPRTLRPT
;
A
#
# COMPACT_ATOMS: atom_id res chain seq x y z
N MET A 1 21.69 -49.65 16.88
CA MET A 1 20.92 -48.81 15.94
C MET A 1 20.23 -47.75 16.78
N VAL A 2 20.88 -46.59 16.94
CA VAL A 2 20.35 -45.48 17.73
C VAL A 2 19.43 -44.69 16.80
N ILE A 3 18.15 -44.60 17.16
CA ILE A 3 17.17 -43.78 16.45
C ILE A 3 17.59 -42.32 16.71
N MET A 4 18.02 -41.64 15.64
CA MET A 4 18.24 -40.19 15.63
C MET A 4 16.96 -39.53 16.12
N ALA A 5 17.08 -38.66 17.12
CA ALA A 5 15.96 -37.84 17.58
C ALA A 5 15.34 -37.12 16.38
N ASP A 6 14.03 -37.17 16.27
CA ASP A 6 13.29 -36.28 15.38
C ASP A 6 13.69 -34.85 15.75
N ASP A 7 14.34 -34.15 14.81
CA ASP A 7 14.48 -32.69 14.78
C ASP A 7 13.07 -32.09 14.60
N VAL A 8 12.24 -32.19 15.63
CA VAL A 8 10.99 -31.42 15.69
C VAL A 8 11.39 -30.01 16.06
N ASP A 9 11.45 -29.14 15.05
CA ASP A 9 11.59 -27.70 15.26
C ASP A 9 10.55 -27.26 16.32
N PRO A 10 10.97 -26.50 17.35
CA PRO A 10 10.04 -26.02 18.35
C PRO A 10 8.93 -25.21 17.65
N PRO A 11 7.67 -25.31 18.10
CA PRO A 11 6.59 -24.53 17.50
C PRO A 11 6.95 -23.05 17.58
N ALA A 12 6.93 -22.37 16.42
CA ALA A 12 7.23 -20.95 16.30
C ALA A 12 6.48 -20.18 17.39
N GLY A 13 7.24 -19.44 18.21
CA GLY A 13 6.65 -18.62 19.27
C GLY A 13 5.76 -17.53 18.68
N PRO A 14 4.88 -16.89 19.47
CA PRO A 14 4.06 -15.77 19.01
C PRO A 14 4.87 -14.57 18.48
N GLU A 15 6.19 -14.55 18.72
CA GLU A 15 7.14 -13.55 18.22
C GLU A 15 7.62 -13.84 16.79
N ASP A 16 7.57 -15.09 16.34
CA ASP A 16 7.98 -15.56 14.99
C ASP A 16 6.82 -15.59 13.98
N ASP A 17 5.65 -15.05 14.34
CA ASP A 17 4.54 -14.94 13.38
C ASP A 17 4.94 -13.96 12.26
N PRO A 18 5.06 -14.39 10.99
CA PRO A 18 5.49 -13.54 9.87
C PRO A 18 4.53 -12.36 9.62
N ARG A 19 3.31 -12.43 10.16
CA ARG A 19 2.36 -11.30 10.15
C ARG A 19 2.86 -10.12 10.99
N ASN A 20 3.73 -10.40 11.96
CA ASN A 20 4.44 -9.43 12.77
C ASN A 20 5.69 -8.84 12.09
N GLU A 21 5.94 -9.04 10.80
CA GLU A 21 7.04 -8.31 10.15
C GLU A 21 6.60 -6.86 9.80
N PRO A 22 7.51 -5.91 9.54
CA PRO A 22 7.13 -4.65 8.90
C PRO A 22 6.79 -4.87 7.42
N ALA A 23 6.07 -3.94 6.81
CA ALA A 23 5.82 -4.02 5.37
C ALA A 23 7.15 -3.87 4.59
N PRO A 24 7.46 -4.74 3.61
CA PRO A 24 8.69 -4.66 2.84
C PRO A 24 8.67 -3.39 1.98
N PHE A 25 9.36 -2.35 2.45
CA PHE A 25 9.24 -0.98 1.91
C PHE A 25 9.38 -0.92 0.39
N GLY A 26 10.47 -1.48 -0.15
CA GLY A 26 10.74 -1.42 -1.59
C GLY A 26 9.67 -2.13 -2.41
N LEU A 27 9.23 -3.31 -1.97
CA LEU A 27 8.22 -4.10 -2.68
C LEU A 27 6.85 -3.43 -2.65
N VAL A 28 6.43 -2.90 -1.50
CA VAL A 28 5.16 -2.19 -1.37
C VAL A 28 5.14 -0.95 -2.24
N VAL A 29 6.15 -0.08 -2.13
CA VAL A 29 6.20 1.17 -2.91
C VAL A 29 6.25 0.88 -4.41
N LEU A 30 7.08 -0.06 -4.84
CA LEU A 30 7.21 -0.41 -6.26
C LEU A 30 5.93 -0.99 -6.84
N LEU A 31 5.32 -1.98 -6.16
CA LEU A 31 4.08 -2.59 -6.64
C LEU A 31 2.92 -1.59 -6.65
N THR A 32 2.83 -0.73 -5.63
CA THR A 32 1.78 0.29 -5.57
C THR A 32 1.95 1.33 -6.68
N ALA A 33 3.17 1.84 -6.88
CA ALA A 33 3.45 2.79 -7.96
C ALA A 33 3.21 2.17 -9.34
N ALA A 34 3.71 0.94 -9.58
CA ALA A 34 3.49 0.22 -10.83
C ALA A 34 1.99 -0.05 -11.09
N SER A 35 1.23 -0.44 -10.08
CA SER A 35 -0.22 -0.63 -10.19
C SER A 35 -0.92 0.67 -10.56
N ALA A 36 -0.56 1.79 -9.94
CA ALA A 36 -1.14 3.09 -10.27
C ALA A 36 -0.85 3.51 -11.73
N VAL A 37 0.37 3.26 -12.22
CA VAL A 37 0.73 3.51 -13.62
C VAL A 37 -0.09 2.64 -14.56
N VAL A 38 -0.24 1.35 -14.28
CA VAL A 38 -1.05 0.43 -15.09
C VAL A 38 -2.51 0.86 -15.12
N VAL A 39 -3.08 1.27 -13.99
CA VAL A 39 -4.44 1.80 -13.89
C VAL A 39 -4.64 3.03 -14.79
N MET A 40 -3.72 3.99 -14.74
CA MET A 40 -3.78 5.18 -15.60
C MET A 40 -3.58 4.83 -17.09
N ALA A 41 -2.69 3.89 -17.40
CA ALA A 41 -2.53 3.43 -18.78
C ALA A 41 -3.82 2.80 -19.31
N LEU A 42 -4.47 1.93 -18.51
CA LEU A 42 -5.74 1.32 -18.87
C LEU A 42 -6.86 2.36 -19.05
N GLU A 43 -6.92 3.38 -18.19
CA GLU A 43 -7.86 4.50 -18.34
C GLU A 43 -7.71 5.21 -19.69
N VAL A 44 -6.47 5.51 -20.08
CA VAL A 44 -6.16 6.15 -21.37
C VAL A 44 -6.54 5.24 -22.54
N PHE A 45 -6.18 3.96 -22.48
CA PHE A 45 -6.47 3.01 -23.57
C PHE A 45 -7.96 2.71 -23.73
N LEU A 46 -8.74 2.75 -22.64
CA LEU A 46 -10.17 2.43 -22.67
C LEU A 46 -11.08 3.63 -22.99
N SER A 47 -10.52 4.83 -23.23
CA SER A 47 -11.24 6.04 -23.66
C SER A 47 -12.46 6.38 -22.80
N ASP A 48 -12.21 6.63 -21.51
CA ASP A 48 -13.18 7.18 -20.54
C ASP A 48 -14.51 6.39 -20.47
N PRO A 49 -14.50 5.13 -20.00
CA PRO A 49 -15.73 4.39 -19.75
C PRO A 49 -16.52 5.11 -18.62
N PRO A 50 -17.85 5.27 -18.77
CA PRO A 50 -18.67 5.94 -17.76
C PRO A 50 -18.60 5.16 -16.44
N GLY A 51 -17.80 5.65 -15.50
CA GLY A 51 -17.59 4.94 -14.23
C GLY A 51 -16.17 4.91 -13.69
N LEU A 52 -15.24 5.78 -14.10
CA LEU A 52 -13.88 5.88 -13.53
C LEU A 52 -13.81 5.95 -11.99
N ARG A 53 -14.89 6.39 -11.33
CA ARG A 53 -15.07 6.30 -9.87
C ARG A 53 -14.98 4.86 -9.33
N PHE A 54 -15.33 3.86 -10.13
CA PHE A 54 -15.17 2.43 -9.85
C PHE A 54 -13.74 1.92 -10.06
N LEU A 55 -12.93 2.57 -10.89
CA LEU A 55 -11.51 2.20 -11.06
C LEU A 55 -10.67 2.63 -9.85
N LEU A 56 -11.08 3.68 -9.14
CA LEU A 56 -10.61 3.99 -7.78
C LEU A 56 -11.02 2.92 -6.75
N PHE A 57 -12.13 2.21 -6.99
CA PHE A 57 -12.54 1.09 -6.14
C PHE A 57 -11.70 -0.16 -6.36
N GLY A 58 -11.17 -0.43 -7.56
CA GLY A 58 -10.38 -1.65 -7.81
C GLY A 58 -9.23 -1.83 -6.83
N PRO A 59 -8.45 -0.79 -6.54
CA PRO A 59 -7.38 -0.86 -5.55
C PRO A 59 -7.82 -0.77 -4.11
N VAL A 60 -8.89 -0.02 -3.81
CA VAL A 60 -9.54 -0.08 -2.49
C VAL A 60 -10.07 -1.48 -2.24
N ALA A 61 -10.55 -2.17 -3.27
CA ALA A 61 -11.02 -3.55 -3.25
C ALA A 61 -9.86 -4.55 -3.20
N LEU A 62 -8.70 -4.25 -3.81
CA LEU A 62 -7.49 -5.08 -3.71
C LEU A 62 -6.89 -4.97 -2.31
N VAL A 63 -6.82 -3.76 -1.76
CA VAL A 63 -6.46 -3.51 -0.35
C VAL A 63 -7.50 -4.16 0.57
N ALA A 64 -8.81 -3.98 0.33
CA ALA A 64 -9.85 -4.61 1.15
C ALA A 64 -9.82 -6.14 1.03
N PHE A 65 -9.55 -6.70 -0.15
CA PHE A 65 -9.39 -8.12 -0.38
C PHE A 65 -8.18 -8.64 0.39
N GLU A 66 -7.01 -7.99 0.31
CA GLU A 66 -5.84 -8.35 1.13
C GLU A 66 -6.12 -8.21 2.64
N VAL A 67 -6.81 -7.14 3.06
CA VAL A 67 -7.20 -6.91 4.46
C VAL A 67 -8.09 -8.04 4.98
N ILE A 68 -9.07 -8.47 4.18
CA ILE A 68 -10.03 -9.53 4.55
C ILE A 68 -9.37 -10.92 4.47
N THR A 69 -8.50 -11.17 3.50
CA THR A 69 -7.98 -12.51 3.22
C THR A 69 -6.71 -12.87 3.97
N HIS A 70 -5.86 -11.89 4.29
CA HIS A 70 -4.54 -12.18 4.88
C HIS A 70 -4.40 -11.80 6.36
N GLU A 71 -5.39 -11.13 6.98
CA GLU A 71 -5.40 -10.64 8.39
C GLU A 71 -4.18 -9.78 8.83
N VAL A 72 -3.12 -9.68 8.03
CA VAL A 72 -1.85 -9.02 8.34
C VAL A 72 -2.00 -7.51 8.54
N TRP A 73 -2.98 -6.91 7.87
CA TRP A 73 -3.23 -5.47 7.92
C TRP A 73 -3.90 -5.01 9.20
N TRP A 74 -4.60 -5.87 9.94
CA TRP A 74 -5.23 -5.48 11.20
C TRP A 74 -4.21 -5.05 12.27
N GLN A 75 -2.96 -5.49 12.17
CA GLN A 75 -1.90 -4.97 13.05
C GLN A 75 -1.23 -3.70 12.53
N ARG A 76 -1.35 -3.39 11.23
CA ARG A 76 -0.64 -2.29 10.53
C ARG A 76 -1.57 -1.14 10.13
N TRP A 77 -2.85 -1.20 10.52
CA TRP A 77 -3.89 -0.21 10.20
C TRP A 77 -3.51 1.22 10.61
N TRP A 78 -2.72 1.36 11.68
CA TRP A 78 -2.17 2.63 12.13
C TRP A 78 -1.32 3.34 11.07
N GLY A 79 -0.70 2.62 10.13
CA GLY A 79 0.02 3.22 9.01
C GLY A 79 -0.86 3.53 7.80
N ALA A 80 -2.01 2.88 7.66
CA ALA A 80 -2.91 3.08 6.53
C ALA A 80 -3.62 4.45 6.59
N ILE A 81 -4.04 4.87 7.79
CA ILE A 81 -4.68 6.17 8.00
C ILE A 81 -3.78 7.35 7.61
N PRO A 82 -2.55 7.51 8.17
CA PRO A 82 -1.68 8.61 7.80
C PRO A 82 -1.27 8.54 6.32
N GLY A 83 -1.06 7.33 5.78
CA GLY A 83 -0.81 7.15 4.36
C GLY A 83 -1.95 7.67 3.50
N ALA A 84 -3.20 7.33 3.84
CA ALA A 84 -4.39 7.76 3.10
C ALA A 84 -4.57 9.27 3.14
N VAL A 85 -4.38 9.88 4.32
CA VAL A 85 -4.43 11.35 4.48
C VAL A 85 -3.36 12.03 3.63
N ALA A 86 -2.11 11.55 3.68
CA ALA A 86 -1.01 12.11 2.89
C ALA A 86 -1.25 11.97 1.38
N GLY A 87 -1.68 10.79 0.93
CA GLY A 87 -2.00 10.52 -0.46
C GLY A 87 -3.14 11.39 -0.97
N LEU A 88 -4.26 11.49 -0.23
CA LEU A 88 -5.39 12.34 -0.60
C LEU A 88 -5.02 13.82 -0.62
N GLY A 89 -4.26 14.29 0.37
CA GLY A 89 -3.77 15.67 0.41
C GLY A 89 -2.93 16.00 -0.83
N LEU A 90 -1.96 15.14 -1.15
CA LEU A 90 -1.13 15.32 -2.35
C LEU A 90 -1.95 15.21 -3.64
N TYR A 91 -2.95 14.35 -3.69
CA TYR A 91 -3.81 14.24 -4.87
C TYR A 91 -4.60 15.53 -5.10
N PHE A 92 -5.31 16.05 -4.10
CA PHE A 92 -6.18 17.21 -4.31
C PHE A 92 -5.40 18.52 -4.49
N GLU A 93 -4.46 18.80 -3.58
CA GLU A 93 -3.65 20.02 -3.63
C GLU A 93 -2.61 19.95 -4.76
N GLY A 94 -1.93 18.81 -4.88
CA GLY A 94 -0.90 18.61 -5.89
C GLY A 94 -1.46 18.58 -7.30
N ARG A 95 -2.66 18.03 -7.53
CA ARG A 95 -3.28 18.09 -8.86
C ARG A 95 -3.59 19.52 -9.29
N ALA A 96 -4.08 20.36 -8.37
CA ALA A 96 -4.34 21.77 -8.68
C ALA A 96 -3.02 22.48 -9.08
N ALA A 97 -1.98 22.33 -8.26
CA ALA A 97 -0.66 22.91 -8.55
C ALA A 97 -0.03 22.35 -9.84
N LEU A 98 -0.18 21.05 -10.12
CA LEU A 98 0.35 20.41 -11.33
C LEU A 98 -0.42 20.84 -12.59
N SER A 99 -1.72 21.12 -12.48
CA SER A 99 -2.52 21.61 -13.61
C SER A 99 -1.95 22.89 -14.20
N ASP A 100 -1.41 23.76 -13.35
CA ASP A 100 -0.82 25.03 -13.77
C ASP A 100 0.56 24.86 -14.43
N LEU A 101 1.28 23.78 -14.13
CA LEU A 101 2.65 23.54 -14.60
C LEU A 101 2.73 22.67 -15.86
N ILE A 102 1.98 21.58 -15.90
CA ILE A 102 2.07 20.54 -16.94
C ILE A 102 0.76 20.36 -17.73
N GLY A 103 -0.25 21.18 -17.43
CA GLY A 103 -1.56 21.16 -18.06
C GLY A 103 -2.50 20.10 -17.47
N ALA A 104 -3.81 20.38 -17.58
CA ALA A 104 -4.87 19.55 -16.99
C ALA A 104 -4.87 18.08 -17.47
N ALA A 105 -4.42 17.83 -18.71
CA ALA A 105 -4.35 16.49 -19.28
C ALA A 105 -3.37 15.56 -18.53
N TRP A 106 -2.23 16.09 -18.09
CA TRP A 106 -1.20 15.30 -17.38
C TRP A 106 -1.28 15.44 -15.86
N ALA A 107 -1.91 16.51 -15.36
CA ALA A 107 -2.05 16.74 -13.94
C ALA A 107 -2.80 15.61 -13.22
N HIS A 108 -3.86 15.06 -13.82
CA HIS A 108 -4.63 13.98 -13.19
C HIS A 108 -3.81 12.67 -13.07
N PRO A 109 -3.23 12.10 -14.14
CA PRO A 109 -2.43 10.88 -14.02
C PRO A 109 -1.21 11.01 -13.12
N VAL A 110 -0.50 12.14 -13.22
CA VAL A 110 0.71 12.36 -12.41
C VAL A 110 0.37 12.51 -10.94
N ALA A 111 -0.66 13.30 -10.61
CA ALA A 111 -1.11 13.44 -9.22
C ALA A 111 -1.61 12.12 -8.64
N TYR A 112 -2.28 11.30 -9.45
CA TYR A 112 -2.74 9.97 -9.04
C TYR A 112 -1.56 9.06 -8.67
N VAL A 113 -0.59 8.89 -9.57
CA VAL A 113 0.57 8.02 -9.32
C VAL A 113 1.38 8.53 -8.12
N ALA A 114 1.58 9.84 -8.01
CA ALA A 114 2.31 10.44 -6.90
C ALA A 114 1.58 10.26 -5.56
N ALA A 115 0.26 10.45 -5.51
CA ALA A 115 -0.55 10.26 -4.31
C ALA A 115 -0.45 8.84 -3.77
N TRP A 116 -0.50 7.88 -4.66
CA TRP A 116 -0.41 6.46 -4.35
C TRP A 116 0.98 6.01 -3.93
N THR A 117 2.00 6.57 -4.56
CA THR A 117 3.39 6.33 -4.15
C THR A 117 3.62 6.92 -2.75
N LEU A 118 3.13 8.12 -2.48
CA LEU A 118 3.23 8.76 -1.17
C LEU A 118 2.46 7.97 -0.10
N PHE A 119 1.25 7.50 -0.41
CA PHE A 119 0.49 6.57 0.44
C PHE A 119 1.35 5.37 0.83
N ALA A 120 1.95 4.69 -0.15
CA ALA A 120 2.74 3.48 0.08
C ALA A 120 3.99 3.76 0.93
N VAL A 121 4.66 4.88 0.68
CA VAL A 121 5.83 5.32 1.46
C VAL A 121 5.45 5.55 2.92
N VAL A 122 4.41 6.37 3.15
CA VAL A 122 3.96 6.69 4.51
C VAL A 122 3.43 5.45 5.22
N PHE A 123 2.63 4.62 4.53
CA PHE A 123 2.17 3.34 5.06
C PHE A 123 3.34 2.45 5.48
N ALA A 124 4.33 2.26 4.61
CA ALA A 124 5.47 1.40 4.90
C ALA A 124 6.31 1.94 6.08
N VAL A 125 6.49 3.25 6.18
CA VAL A 125 7.18 3.89 7.33
C VAL A 125 6.39 3.73 8.62
N CYS A 126 5.10 4.10 8.61
CA CYS A 126 4.24 4.05 9.79
C CYS A 126 3.92 2.62 10.23
N SER A 127 3.96 1.63 9.33
CA SER A 127 3.77 0.21 9.67
C SER A 127 4.85 -0.34 10.61
N ARG A 128 5.95 0.39 10.80
CA ARG A 128 7.03 0.05 11.75
C ARG A 128 6.69 0.45 13.19
N TYR A 129 5.74 1.36 13.39
CA TYR A 129 5.27 1.80 14.71
C TYR A 129 3.96 1.06 15.03
N PRO A 130 4.01 0.05 15.92
CA PRO A 130 4.14 0.29 17.36
C PRO A 130 5.17 -0.61 18.08
N ARG A 131 6.22 -1.09 17.39
CA ARG A 131 7.23 -1.98 18.01
C ARG A 131 8.29 -1.29 18.87
N THR A 132 8.40 0.03 18.81
CA THR A 132 9.34 0.81 19.64
C THR A 132 8.85 1.07 21.06
N LEU A 133 7.66 0.59 21.45
CA LEU A 133 7.04 0.87 22.75
C LEU A 133 6.98 -0.32 23.71
N ARG A 134 7.62 -1.47 23.39
CA ARG A 134 7.86 -2.50 24.41
C ARG A 134 9.16 -2.16 25.15
N PRO A 135 9.10 -1.78 26.45
CA PRO A 135 10.29 -1.82 27.28
C PRO A 135 10.65 -3.30 27.46
N THR A 136 11.92 -3.62 27.19
CA THR A 136 12.60 -4.83 27.69
C THR A 136 12.47 -4.95 29.20
#